data_AF-A0A2N1D951-F1
#
_entry.id   AF-A0A2N1D951-F1
#
_cell.length_a   1.000
_cell.length_b   1.000
_cell.length_c   1.000
_cell.angle_alpha   90.00
_cell.angle_beta   90.00
_cell.angle_gamma   90.00
#
_symmetry.space_group_name_H-M   'P 1'
#
loop_
_entity.id
_entity.type
_entity.pdbx_description
1 polymer ?
#
loop_
_entity_poly.entity_id
_entity_poly.type
_entity_poly.pdbx_seq_one_letter_code
_entity_poly.pdbx_strand_id
1 'polypeptide(L)' 'MPQARKRLISLIDTQFYHCVSRCVRRSYLCGVDDYSGQNYEHRRGWVEERLLYLSSVFAIDICAFAVMK' A
#
# COMPACT_ATOMS: atom_id res chain seq x y z
N MET A 1 19.25 -16.65 9.00
CA MET A 1 18.34 -17.70 8.48
C MET A 1 16.94 -17.12 8.34
N PRO A 2 16.16 -17.49 7.31
CA PRO A 2 14.77 -17.05 7.20
C PRO A 2 13.94 -17.63 8.35
N GLN A 3 13.11 -16.80 8.99
CA GLN A 3 12.25 -17.17 10.10
C GLN A 3 10.79 -17.20 9.61
N ALA A 4 9.99 -18.14 10.11
CA ALA A 4 8.58 -18.24 9.75
C ALA A 4 7.83 -16.94 10.10
N ARG A 5 7.02 -16.40 9.18
CA ARG A 5 6.29 -15.11 9.38
C ARG A 5 5.50 -15.05 10.69
N LYS A 6 4.89 -16.16 11.11
CA LYS A 6 4.17 -16.25 12.40
C LYS A 6 5.04 -16.01 13.65
N ARG A 7 6.37 -16.09 13.52
CA ARG A 7 7.34 -15.80 14.60
C ARG A 7 7.98 -14.41 14.45
N LEU A 8 7.73 -13.72 13.35
CA LEU A 8 8.16 -12.34 13.13
C LEU A 8 7.17 -11.32 13.73
N ILE A 9 5.94 -11.77 14.02
CA ILE A 9 4.85 -10.93 14.48
C ILE A 9 4.40 -11.43 15.85
N SER A 10 4.52 -10.58 16.87
CA SER A 10 3.90 -10.82 18.18
C SER A 10 2.52 -10.16 18.19
N LEU A 11 1.46 -10.97 18.25
CA LEU A 11 0.10 -10.46 18.39
C LEU A 11 -0.18 -9.87 19.78
N ILE A 12 0.71 -10.05 20.76
CA ILE A 12 0.56 -9.42 22.08
C ILE A 12 1.19 -8.03 22.04
N ASP A 13 2.36 -7.91 21.43
CA ASP A 13 3.17 -6.69 21.50
C ASP A 13 2.92 -5.75 20.31
N THR A 14 2.55 -6.27 19.13
CA THR A 14 2.46 -5.49 17.89
C THR A 14 1.43 -6.07 16.92
N GLN A 15 0.14 -5.87 17.24
CA GLN A 15 -0.99 -6.32 16.41
C GLN A 15 -1.12 -5.54 15.09
N PHE A 16 -0.53 -4.34 15.03
CA PHE A 16 -0.71 -3.40 13.92
C PHE A 16 0.63 -3.01 13.31
N TYR A 17 0.66 -2.93 11.99
CA TYR A 17 1.79 -2.41 11.24
C TYR A 17 1.38 -1.19 10.44
N HIS A 18 2.15 -0.11 10.56
CA HIS A 18 2.06 1.03 9.65
C HIS A 18 3.04 0.81 8.50
N CYS A 19 2.52 0.39 7.35
CA CYS A 19 3.29 0.18 6.14
C CYS A 19 3.17 1.38 5.20
N VAL A 20 4.29 1.82 4.63
CA VAL A 20 4.32 2.90 3.62
C VAL A 20 5.14 2.42 2.43
N SER A 21 4.64 2.70 1.22
CA SER A 21 5.38 2.50 -0.02
C SER A 21 5.21 3.74 -0.89
N ARG A 22 6.23 4.07 -1.69
CA ARG A 22 6.21 5.21 -2.60
C ARG A 22 6.75 4.82 -3.96
N CYS A 23 6.21 5.44 -5.00
CA CYS A 23 6.79 5.35 -6.33
C CYS A 23 8.17 6.02 -6.33
N VAL A 24 9.10 5.41 -7.05
CA VAL A 24 10.42 5.99 -7.34
C VAL A 24 10.51 6.35 -8.82
N ARG A 25 11.55 7.09 -9.20
CA ARG A 25 11.84 7.43 -10.61
C ARG A 25 10.67 8.07 -11.36
N ARG A 26 9.85 8.88 -10.67
CA ARG A 26 8.70 9.61 -11.26
C ARG A 26 7.66 8.69 -11.94
N SER A 27 7.47 7.46 -11.45
CA SER A 27 6.52 6.52 -12.04
C SER A 27 5.05 6.76 -11.65
N TYR A 28 4.73 7.86 -10.95
CA TYR A 28 3.41 8.27 -10.42
C TYR A 28 2.26 7.26 -10.58
N LEU A 29 1.85 6.60 -9.49
CA LEU A 29 0.68 5.73 -9.52
C LEU A 29 -0.62 6.52 -9.68
N CYS A 30 -0.71 7.70 -9.07
CA CYS A 30 -1.80 8.67 -9.21
C CYS A 30 -1.25 10.11 -9.10
N GLY A 31 -2.10 11.13 -9.19
CA GLY A 31 -1.69 12.53 -9.21
C GLY A 31 -1.30 13.04 -10.59
N VAL A 32 -0.76 14.26 -10.63
CA VAL A 32 -0.24 14.91 -11.84
C VAL A 32 1.28 14.92 -11.74
N ASP A 33 1.97 14.47 -12.78
CA ASP A 33 3.42 14.62 -12.88
C ASP A 33 3.76 16.08 -13.18
N ASP A 34 4.39 16.78 -12.24
CA ASP A 34 4.75 18.20 -12.37
C ASP A 34 5.73 18.47 -13.52
N TYR A 35 6.49 17.46 -13.97
CA TYR A 35 7.44 17.63 -15.07
C TYR A 35 6.78 17.51 -16.45
N SER A 36 5.96 16.47 -16.67
CA SER A 36 5.31 16.24 -17.97
C SER A 36 3.90 16.83 -18.08
N GLY A 37 3.29 17.21 -16.95
CA GLY A 37 1.87 17.60 -16.86
C GLY A 37 0.90 16.43 -16.98
N GLN A 38 1.39 15.19 -17.10
CA GLN A 38 0.53 14.02 -17.30
C GLN A 38 -0.30 13.72 -16.05
N ASN A 39 -1.61 13.58 -16.23
CA ASN A 39 -2.54 13.24 -15.16
C ASN A 39 -2.75 11.72 -15.06
N TYR A 40 -2.48 11.15 -13.90
CA TYR A 40 -2.67 9.75 -13.53
C TYR A 40 -3.74 9.54 -12.44
N GLU A 41 -4.46 10.60 -12.05
CA GLU A 41 -5.43 10.58 -10.95
C GLU A 41 -6.56 9.55 -11.15
N HIS A 42 -6.91 9.27 -12.41
CA HIS A 42 -7.87 8.22 -12.79
C HIS A 42 -7.52 6.83 -12.25
N ARG A 43 -6.25 6.58 -11.89
CA ARG A 43 -5.77 5.30 -11.36
C ARG A 43 -5.94 5.17 -9.84
N ARG A 44 -6.27 6.25 -9.11
CA ARG A 44 -6.40 6.20 -7.65
C ARG A 44 -7.39 5.12 -7.22
N GLY A 45 -8.58 5.10 -7.80
CA GLY A 45 -9.60 4.09 -7.49
C GLY A 45 -9.09 2.66 -7.70
N TRP A 46 -8.30 2.41 -8.76
CA TRP A 46 -7.72 1.09 -9.02
C TRP A 46 -6.74 0.67 -7.93
N VAL A 47 -5.96 1.60 -7.38
CA VAL A 47 -5.03 1.31 -6.28
C VAL A 47 -5.82 0.97 -5.01
N GLU A 48 -6.87 1.73 -4.70
CA GLU A 48 -7.74 1.49 -3.54
C GLU A 48 -8.44 0.14 -3.62
N GLU A 49 -9.11 -0.14 -4.75
CA GLU A 49 -9.78 -1.42 -5.01
C GLU A 49 -8.79 -2.59 -4.94
N ARG A 50 -7.59 -2.43 -5.50
CA ARG A 50 -6.56 -3.48 -5.48
C ARG A 50 -6.07 -3.73 -4.06
N LEU A 51 -5.89 -2.69 -3.26
CA LEU A 51 -5.43 -2.79 -1.87
C LEU A 51 -6.46 -3.55 -1.01
N LEU A 52 -7.75 -3.21 -1.14
CA LEU A 52 -8.85 -3.91 -0.45
C LEU A 52 -9.04 -5.35 -0.95
N TYR A 53 -8.87 -5.61 -2.25
CA TYR A 53 -8.92 -6.98 -2.78
C TYR A 53 -7.80 -7.84 -2.18
N LEU A 54 -6.55 -7.33 -2.19
CA LEU A 54 -5.41 -8.09 -1.70
C LEU A 54 -5.48 -8.40 -0.21
N SER A 55 -6.08 -7.53 0.60
CA SER A 55 -6.25 -7.78 2.04
C SER A 55 -7.09 -9.04 2.29
N SER A 56 -8.15 -9.25 1.50
CA SER A 56 -8.96 -10.49 1.55
C SER A 56 -8.17 -11.73 1.14
N VAL A 57 -7.30 -11.62 0.13
CA VAL A 57 -6.48 -12.75 -0.37
C VAL A 57 -5.40 -13.14 0.63
N PHE A 58 -4.78 -12.17 1.29
CA PHE A 58 -3.69 -12.40 2.24
C PHE A 58 -4.15 -12.63 3.69
N ALA A 59 -5.46 -12.59 3.94
CA ALA A 59 -6.04 -12.70 5.29
C ALA A 59 -5.42 -11.69 6.27
N ILE A 60 -5.34 -10.43 5.85
CA ILE A 60 -4.86 -9.31 6.67
C ILE A 60 -5.98 -8.26 6.71
N ASP A 61 -6.29 -7.74 7.89
CA ASP A 61 -7.21 -6.62 8.04
C ASP A 61 -6.50 -5.28 7.82
N ILE A 62 -7.22 -4.33 7.19
CA ILE A 62 -6.75 -2.95 7.02
C ILE A 62 -7.53 -2.07 7.99
N CYS A 63 -6.84 -1.52 9.00
CA CYS A 63 -7.47 -0.58 9.93
C CYS A 63 -7.71 0.78 9.27
N ALA A 64 -6.75 1.26 8.49
CA ALA A 64 -6.81 2.50 7.74
C ALA A 64 -5.80 2.46 6.58
N PHE A 65 -6.06 3.21 5.52
CA PHE A 65 -5.12 3.44 4.43
C PHE A 65 -5.27 4.84 3.86
N ALA A 66 -4.23 5.31 3.17
CA ALA A 66 -4.27 6.56 2.40
C ALA A 66 -3.50 6.37 1.10
N VAL A 67 -4.07 6.83 -0.02
CA VAL A 67 -3.38 6.92 -1.31
C VAL A 67 -3.00 8.38 -1.54
N MET A 68 -1.70 8.65 -1.48
CA MET A 68 -1.15 10.01 -1.61
C MET A 68 -0.64 10.27 -3.04
N LYS A 69 -0.68 11.53 -3.47
CA LYS A 69 -0.04 12.04 -4.68
C LYS A 69 1.36 12.57 -4.39
#